data_AF-A0A1F7PMG2-F1
#
_entry.id   AF-A0A1F7PMG2-F1
#
_cell.length_a   1.000
_cell.length_b   1.000
_cell.length_c   1.000
_cell.angle_alpha   90.00
_cell.angle_beta   90.00
_cell.angle_gamma   90.00
#
_symmetry.space_group_name_H-M   'P 1'
#
loop_
_entity.id
_entity.type
_entity.pdbx_description
1 polymer ?
#
loop_
_entity_poly.entity_id
_entity_poly.type
_entity_poly.pdbx_seq_one_letter_code
_entity_poly.pdbx_strand_id
1 'polypeptide(L)'
;MSILLAMRTDGFMLWLSVSIKYGSGTAADRDSRLRQALAQLRAELILLERVFVAREPIMRGSVYELHTKCGKPSCHCAEGTELHSCMVISWTARGRKRLRSIPKQQQAELVALTERYRRFRKARARLLEVHAKRLAIIDKLEAARRKEP
;
A
#
# COMPACT_ATOMS: atom_id res chain seq x y z
N MET A 1 -36.93 8.85 7.01
CA MET A 1 -37.95 9.32 6.05
C MET A 1 -39.05 8.27 6.01
N SER A 2 -40.26 8.63 6.42
CA SER A 2 -41.41 7.72 6.43
C SER A 2 -42.21 7.94 5.15
N ILE A 3 -42.38 6.90 4.34
CA ILE A 3 -43.35 6.89 3.25
C ILE A 3 -44.64 6.29 3.84
N LEU A 4 -45.68 7.11 3.96
CA LEU A 4 -47.03 6.66 4.28
C LEU A 4 -47.71 6.20 2.99
N LEU A 5 -48.08 4.91 2.92
CA LEU A 5 -49.15 4.46 2.04
C LEU A 5 -50.26 3.92 2.93
N ALA A 6 -51.44 4.54 2.83
CA ALA A 6 -52.61 4.17 3.60
C ALA A 6 -53.34 2.98 2.97
N MET A 7 -53.65 1.96 3.76
CA MET A 7 -54.76 1.05 3.50
C MET A 7 -55.56 0.90 4.80
N ARG A 8 -56.89 0.99 4.66
CA ARG A 8 -57.87 1.02 5.74
C ARG A 8 -58.70 -0.25 5.66
N THR A 9 -58.57 -1.14 6.64
CA THR A 9 -59.59 -2.13 7.01
C THR A 9 -59.54 -2.39 8.52
N ASP A 10 -60.68 -2.16 9.15
CA ASP A 10 -61.23 -2.86 10.31
C ASP A 10 -60.34 -3.09 11.54
N GLY A 11 -60.29 -2.06 12.38
CA GLY A 11 -60.88 -2.22 13.71
C GLY A 11 -60.19 -3.13 14.72
N PHE A 12 -58.88 -3.41 14.62
CA PHE A 12 -58.02 -3.70 15.77
C PHE A 12 -56.56 -3.64 15.31
N MET A 13 -55.96 -2.46 15.41
CA MET A 13 -54.60 -2.21 14.96
C MET A 13 -53.60 -2.69 16.02
N LEU A 14 -53.26 -3.98 16.01
CA LEU A 14 -52.03 -4.45 16.67
C LEU A 14 -50.85 -3.89 15.88
N TRP A 15 -50.31 -2.76 16.34
CA TRP A 15 -49.06 -2.22 15.84
C TRP A 15 -47.92 -3.15 16.27
N LEU A 16 -47.64 -4.18 15.47
CA LEU A 16 -46.33 -4.82 15.50
C LEU A 16 -45.33 -3.83 14.93
N SER A 17 -44.78 -2.99 15.81
CA SER A 17 -43.66 -2.12 15.47
C SER A 17 -42.43 -3.00 15.22
N VAL A 18 -42.17 -3.37 13.96
CA VAL A 18 -40.85 -3.87 13.57
C VAL A 18 -39.91 -2.68 13.55
N SER A 19 -39.30 -2.40 14.69
CA SER A 19 -38.20 -1.46 14.77
C SER A 19 -36.97 -2.12 14.13
N ILE A 20 -36.70 -1.83 12.86
CA ILE A 20 -35.38 -2.08 12.26
C ILE A 20 -34.41 -1.13 12.95
N LYS A 21 -33.78 -1.60 14.04
CA LYS A 21 -32.61 -0.95 14.63
C LYS A 21 -31.52 -0.97 13.58
N TYR A 22 -31.35 0.12 12.83
CA TYR A 22 -30.10 0.39 12.14
C TYR A 22 -29.03 0.54 13.23
N GLY A 23 -28.33 -0.56 13.52
CA GLY A 23 -27.42 -0.68 14.65
C GLY A 23 -26.22 0.25 14.52
N SER A 24 -26.26 1.38 15.21
CA SER A 24 -25.04 1.97 15.75
C SER A 24 -24.51 0.98 16.80
N GLY A 25 -23.43 0.26 16.48
CA GLY A 25 -22.85 -0.73 17.39
C GLY A 25 -22.59 -0.15 18.79
N THR A 26 -22.79 -0.95 19.82
CA THR A 26 -22.62 -0.54 21.22
C THR A 26 -21.17 -0.09 21.49
N ALA A 27 -20.93 0.59 22.63
CA ALA A 27 -19.56 0.93 23.04
C ALA A 27 -18.66 -0.32 23.12
N ALA A 28 -19.19 -1.45 23.61
CA ALA A 28 -18.50 -2.73 23.64
C ALA A 28 -18.14 -3.26 22.23
N ASP A 29 -19.05 -3.11 21.26
CA ASP A 29 -18.80 -3.49 19.87
C ASP A 29 -17.70 -2.63 19.24
N ARG A 30 -17.68 -1.33 19.55
CA ARG A 30 -16.63 -0.40 19.10
C ARG A 30 -15.26 -0.78 19.67
N ASP A 31 -15.19 -1.07 20.97
CA ASP A 31 -13.96 -1.53 21.64
C ASP A 31 -13.43 -2.84 21.07
N SER A 32 -14.33 -3.81 20.81
CA SER A 32 -13.98 -5.09 20.19
C SER A 32 -13.37 -4.89 18.79
N ARG A 33 -13.97 -4.03 17.96
CA ARG A 33 -13.44 -3.70 16.63
C ARG A 33 -12.06 -3.05 16.69
N LEU A 34 -11.83 -2.13 17.64
CA LEU A 34 -10.51 -1.50 17.82
C LEU A 34 -9.44 -2.53 18.22
N ARG A 35 -9.76 -3.48 19.12
CA ARG A 35 -8.85 -4.58 19.47
C ARG A 35 -8.57 -5.48 18.28
N GLN A 36 -9.59 -5.82 17.49
CA GLN A 36 -9.42 -6.64 16.29
C GLN A 36 -8.54 -5.93 15.25
N ALA A 37 -8.74 -4.63 15.02
CA ALA A 37 -7.90 -3.83 14.13
C ALA A 37 -6.44 -3.79 14.60
N LEU A 38 -6.20 -3.67 15.90
CA LEU A 38 -4.85 -3.72 16.47
C LEU A 38 -4.18 -5.09 16.23
N ALA A 39 -4.93 -6.19 16.36
CA ALA A 39 -4.45 -7.53 16.09
C ALA A 39 -4.12 -7.74 14.59
N GLN A 40 -4.95 -7.21 13.69
CA GLN A 40 -4.68 -7.24 12.25
C GLN A 40 -3.40 -6.48 11.89
N LEU A 41 -3.20 -5.29 12.47
CA LEU A 41 -1.96 -4.52 12.27
C LEU A 41 -0.73 -5.27 12.81
N ARG A 42 -0.86 -6.03 13.91
CA ARG A 42 0.22 -6.91 14.39
C ARG A 42 0.54 -8.02 13.40
N ALA A 43 -0.47 -8.68 12.82
CA ALA A 43 -0.25 -9.70 11.80
C ALA A 43 0.46 -9.11 10.56
N GLU A 44 0.10 -7.89 10.17
CA GLU A 44 0.77 -7.18 9.08
C GLU A 44 2.25 -6.89 9.39
N LEU A 45 2.59 -6.50 10.63
CA LEU A 45 3.99 -6.27 11.03
C LEU A 45 4.84 -7.54 10.84
N ILE A 46 4.31 -8.71 11.22
CA ILE A 46 5.01 -9.99 11.04
C ILE A 46 5.33 -10.23 9.56
N LEU A 47 4.42 -9.86 8.65
CA LEU A 47 4.65 -10.00 7.21
C LEU A 47 5.70 -9.00 6.69
N LEU A 48 5.67 -7.76 7.18
CA LEU A 48 6.66 -6.73 6.82
C LEU A 48 8.06 -7.12 7.31
N GLU A 49 8.18 -7.67 8.52
CA GLU A 49 9.44 -8.14 9.10
C GLU A 49 10.13 -9.18 8.23
N ARG A 50 9.39 -10.08 7.58
CA ARG A 50 9.94 -11.06 6.62
C ARG A 50 10.72 -10.39 5.48
N VAL A 51 10.31 -9.21 5.03
CA VAL A 51 11.02 -8.44 4.00
C VAL A 51 12.34 -7.90 4.54
N PHE A 52 12.40 -7.51 5.81
CA PHE A 52 13.58 -6.90 6.43
C PHE A 52 14.63 -7.91 6.88
N VAL A 53 14.22 -9.13 7.26
CA VAL A 53 15.14 -10.20 7.69
C VAL A 53 15.67 -11.07 6.54
N ALA A 54 15.16 -10.84 5.31
CA ALA A 54 15.69 -11.47 4.10
C ALA A 54 17.19 -11.15 3.93
N ARG A 55 17.98 -12.15 3.51
CA ARG A 55 19.45 -12.06 3.48
C ARG A 55 20.01 -11.73 2.10
N GLU A 56 19.17 -11.82 1.07
CA GLU A 56 19.58 -11.61 -0.30
C GLU A 56 20.01 -10.14 -0.52
N PRO A 57 21.06 -9.90 -1.30
CA PRO A 57 21.55 -8.56 -1.55
C PRO A 57 20.49 -7.70 -2.24
N ILE A 58 20.51 -6.39 -1.95
CA ILE A 58 19.59 -5.41 -2.53
C ILE A 58 20.38 -4.27 -3.17
N MET A 59 19.88 -3.73 -4.29
CA MET A 59 20.54 -2.60 -4.98
C MET A 59 19.55 -1.47 -5.24
N ARG A 60 19.93 -0.25 -4.84
CA ARG A 60 19.18 0.95 -5.25
C ARG A 60 19.36 1.19 -6.74
N GLY A 61 18.25 1.21 -7.47
CA GLY A 61 18.23 1.58 -8.88
C GLY A 61 16.96 1.10 -9.57
N SER A 62 16.92 1.30 -10.89
CA SER A 62 15.88 0.78 -11.77
C SER A 62 16.52 0.24 -13.04
N VAL A 63 16.11 -0.95 -13.44
CA VAL A 63 16.43 -1.53 -14.75
C VAL A 63 15.25 -1.30 -15.69
N TYR A 64 15.50 -0.78 -16.88
CA TYR A 64 14.48 -0.51 -17.89
C TYR A 64 15.10 -0.46 -19.29
N GLU A 65 14.24 -0.51 -20.30
CA GLU A 65 14.65 -0.31 -21.69
C GLU A 65 14.70 1.18 -22.02
N LEU A 66 15.86 1.65 -22.48
CA LEU A 66 16.06 3.02 -22.92
C LEU A 66 15.95 3.09 -24.43
N HIS A 67 15.07 3.95 -24.92
CA HIS A 67 14.96 4.31 -26.33
C HIS A 67 15.58 5.70 -26.54
N THR A 68 16.68 5.79 -27.29
CA THR A 68 17.38 7.07 -27.48
C THR A 68 18.17 7.13 -28.80
N LYS A 69 18.56 8.34 -29.21
CA LYS A 69 19.47 8.54 -30.35
C LYS A 69 20.91 8.24 -29.90
N CYS A 70 21.67 7.51 -30.70
CA CYS A 70 23.05 7.16 -30.36
C CYS A 70 24.08 8.27 -30.60
N GLY A 71 23.69 9.35 -31.27
CA GLY A 71 24.59 10.48 -31.60
C GLY A 71 25.45 10.26 -32.84
N LYS A 72 25.45 9.07 -33.45
CA LYS A 72 26.11 8.85 -34.74
C LYS A 72 25.23 9.42 -35.87
N PRO A 73 25.72 10.38 -36.68
CA PRO A 73 24.91 11.01 -37.74
C PRO A 73 24.44 10.03 -38.80
N SER A 74 25.22 8.98 -39.06
CA SER A 74 24.95 7.96 -40.09
C SER A 74 24.00 6.84 -39.62
N CYS A 75 23.42 6.95 -38.44
CA CYS A 75 22.57 5.91 -37.87
C CYS A 75 21.10 6.23 -38.13
N HIS A 76 20.28 5.23 -38.45
CA HIS A 76 18.84 5.40 -38.68
C HIS A 76 18.12 6.14 -37.53
N CYS A 77 18.56 5.94 -36.28
CA CYS A 77 18.01 6.67 -35.13
C CYS A 77 18.21 8.19 -35.16
N ALA A 78 19.13 8.71 -35.98
CA ALA A 78 19.34 10.14 -36.15
C ALA A 78 18.11 10.83 -36.77
N GLU A 79 17.43 10.16 -37.70
CA GLU A 79 16.21 10.62 -38.38
C GLU A 79 15.00 10.61 -37.44
N GLY A 80 15.05 9.82 -36.35
CA GLY A 80 14.03 9.79 -35.30
C GLY A 80 12.84 8.87 -35.59
N THR A 81 12.88 8.13 -36.70
CA THR A 81 11.89 7.11 -37.10
C THR A 81 11.97 5.87 -36.21
N GLU A 82 13.18 5.37 -35.92
CA GLU A 82 13.41 4.24 -35.01
C GLU A 82 14.55 4.54 -34.04
N LEU A 83 14.25 4.65 -32.75
CA LEU A 83 15.26 4.88 -31.72
C LEU A 83 16.02 3.60 -31.39
N HIS A 84 17.30 3.73 -31.05
CA HIS A 84 18.04 2.60 -30.49
C HIS A 84 17.46 2.24 -29.14
N SER A 85 17.18 0.95 -28.95
CA SER A 85 16.80 0.39 -27.65
C SER A 85 17.96 -0.36 -27.00
N CYS A 86 18.14 -0.16 -25.69
CA CYS A 86 19.03 -1.01 -24.90
C CYS A 86 18.56 -1.08 -23.45
N MET A 87 18.83 -2.20 -22.78
CA MET A 87 18.59 -2.33 -21.36
C MET A 87 19.62 -1.52 -20.58
N VAL A 88 19.15 -0.70 -19.64
CA VAL A 88 19.99 0.16 -18.81
C VAL A 88 19.64 0.00 -17.34
N ILE A 89 20.61 0.24 -16.47
CA ILE A 89 20.39 0.46 -15.04
C ILE A 89 20.66 1.92 -14.72
N SER A 90 19.74 2.55 -14.01
CA SER A 90 19.93 3.89 -13.43
C SER A 90 19.99 3.82 -11.91
N TRP A 91 20.91 4.58 -11.30
CA TRP A 91 21.05 4.66 -9.85
C TRP A 91 21.63 6.01 -9.42
N THR A 92 21.62 6.31 -8.13
CA THR A 92 22.28 7.50 -7.58
C THR A 92 23.58 7.08 -6.91
N ALA A 93 24.69 7.71 -7.29
CA ALA A 93 25.99 7.54 -6.63
C ALA A 93 26.62 8.91 -6.40
N ARG A 94 27.04 9.17 -5.15
CA ARG A 94 27.63 10.46 -4.72
C ARG A 94 26.75 11.66 -5.12
N GLY A 95 25.45 11.58 -4.83
CA GLY A 95 24.46 12.63 -5.13
C GLY A 95 24.11 12.80 -6.62
N ARG A 96 24.73 12.06 -7.55
CA ARG A 96 24.49 12.20 -8.99
C ARG A 96 23.78 10.97 -9.55
N LYS A 97 22.84 11.20 -10.48
CA LYS A 97 22.22 10.12 -11.27
C LYS A 97 23.27 9.53 -12.20
N ARG A 98 23.36 8.21 -12.21
CA ARG A 98 24.22 7.40 -13.08
C ARG A 98 23.33 6.51 -13.93
N LEU A 99 23.84 6.17 -15.10
CA LEU A 99 23.18 5.33 -16.09
C LEU A 99 24.24 4.44 -16.74
N ARG A 100 23.94 3.16 -16.93
CA ARG A 100 24.84 2.20 -17.58
C ARG A 100 24.04 1.18 -18.39
N SER A 101 24.48 0.89 -19.60
CA SER A 101 23.93 -0.21 -20.41
C SER A 101 24.26 -1.58 -19.80
N ILE A 102 23.33 -2.53 -19.92
CA ILE A 102 23.41 -3.84 -19.28
C ILE A 102 23.54 -4.94 -20.34
N PRO A 103 24.62 -5.75 -20.32
CA PRO A 103 24.73 -6.96 -21.12
C PRO A 103 23.64 -7.98 -20.75
N LYS A 104 23.11 -8.73 -21.73
CA LYS A 104 22.00 -9.69 -21.52
C LYS A 104 22.21 -10.62 -20.33
N GLN A 105 23.43 -11.08 -20.11
CA GLN A 105 23.81 -12.00 -19.03
C GLN A 105 23.61 -11.41 -17.62
N GLN A 106 23.68 -10.09 -17.46
CA GLN A 106 23.55 -9.42 -16.15
C GLN A 106 22.12 -8.93 -15.86
N GLN A 107 21.21 -8.96 -16.86
CA GLN A 107 19.91 -8.31 -16.74
C GLN A 107 19.04 -8.94 -15.65
N ALA A 108 18.93 -10.27 -15.63
CA ALA A 108 18.10 -10.98 -14.66
C ALA A 108 18.54 -10.70 -13.21
N GLU A 109 19.85 -10.72 -12.95
CA GLU A 109 20.41 -10.44 -11.62
C GLU A 109 20.12 -9.01 -11.18
N LEU A 110 20.37 -8.02 -12.05
CA LEU A 110 20.14 -6.60 -11.73
C LEU A 110 18.66 -6.28 -11.54
N VAL A 111 17.76 -6.91 -12.31
CA VAL A 111 16.31 -6.82 -12.10
C VAL A 111 15.96 -7.37 -10.71
N ALA A 112 16.46 -8.54 -10.34
CA ALA A 112 16.18 -9.13 -9.03
C ALA A 112 16.71 -8.27 -7.87
N LEU A 113 17.92 -7.73 -7.98
CA LEU A 113 18.54 -6.83 -7.00
C LEU A 113 17.73 -5.54 -6.79
N THR A 114 17.30 -4.91 -7.90
CA THR A 114 16.55 -3.65 -7.86
C THR A 114 15.13 -3.85 -7.37
N GLU A 115 14.46 -4.95 -7.75
CA GLU A 115 13.13 -5.28 -7.23
C GLU A 115 13.14 -5.62 -5.74
N ARG A 116 14.16 -6.34 -5.24
CA ARG A 116 14.30 -6.54 -3.78
C ARG A 116 14.45 -5.23 -3.03
N TYR A 117 15.26 -4.30 -3.54
CA TYR A 117 15.38 -2.97 -2.94
C TYR A 117 14.06 -2.19 -2.97
N ARG A 118 13.30 -2.26 -4.07
CA ARG A 118 11.97 -1.62 -4.16
C ARG A 118 11.00 -2.21 -3.13
N ARG A 119 10.96 -3.54 -2.98
CA ARG A 119 10.15 -4.22 -1.95
C ARG A 119 10.55 -3.77 -0.55
N PHE A 120 11.84 -3.74 -0.24
CA PHE A 120 12.36 -3.27 1.05
C PHE A 120 11.91 -1.83 1.35
N ARG A 121 12.04 -0.91 0.39
CA ARG A 121 11.63 0.50 0.56
C ARG A 121 10.13 0.66 0.73
N LYS A 122 9.32 -0.10 -0.01
CA LYS A 122 7.86 -0.12 0.14
C LYS A 122 7.45 -0.66 1.52
N ALA A 123 8.05 -1.77 1.95
CA ALA A 123 7.80 -2.33 3.28
C ALA A 123 8.14 -1.34 4.39
N ARG A 124 9.26 -0.62 4.27
CA ARG A 124 9.64 0.42 5.25
C ARG A 124 8.66 1.58 5.30
N ALA A 125 8.16 2.05 4.15
CA ALA A 125 7.13 3.10 4.13
C ALA A 125 5.84 2.60 4.80
N ARG A 126 5.43 1.37 4.48
CA ARG A 126 4.24 0.76 5.07
C ARG A 126 4.38 0.54 6.58
N LEU A 127 5.57 0.17 7.05
CA LEU A 127 5.86 0.02 8.48
C LEU A 127 5.53 1.31 9.25
N LEU A 128 5.93 2.48 8.73
CA LEU A 128 5.64 3.78 9.35
C LEU A 128 4.12 4.03 9.43
N GLU A 129 3.38 3.76 8.35
CA GLU A 129 1.92 3.89 8.34
C GLU A 129 1.25 2.97 9.37
N VAL A 130 1.71 1.72 9.47
CA VAL A 130 1.18 0.74 10.42
C VAL A 130 1.42 1.22 11.85
N HIS A 131 2.61 1.70 12.19
CA HIS A 131 2.88 2.25 13.52
C HIS A 131 2.01 3.46 13.85
N ALA A 132 1.85 4.40 12.91
CA ALA A 132 0.98 5.55 13.11
C ALA A 132 -0.47 5.13 13.37
N LYS A 133 -1.00 4.16 12.61
CA LYS A 133 -2.35 3.62 12.80
C LYS A 133 -2.51 2.90 14.14
N ARG A 134 -1.49 2.14 14.57
CA ARG A 134 -1.50 1.45 15.87
C ARG A 134 -1.59 2.46 17.02
N LEU A 135 -0.78 3.52 17.01
CA LEU A 135 -0.84 4.57 18.03
C LEU A 135 -2.23 5.20 18.07
N ALA A 136 -2.79 5.60 16.92
CA ALA A 136 -4.13 6.19 16.86
C ALA A 136 -5.24 5.25 17.40
N ILE A 137 -5.09 3.93 17.26
CA ILE A 137 -6.03 2.95 17.85
C ILE A 137 -5.84 2.87 19.36
N ILE A 138 -4.59 2.87 19.84
CA ILE A 138 -4.27 2.84 21.27
C ILE A 138 -4.85 4.08 21.96
N ASP A 139 -4.69 5.27 21.38
CA ASP A 139 -5.22 6.52 21.93
C ASP A 139 -6.76 6.47 22.04
N LYS A 140 -7.44 5.89 21.03
CA LYS A 140 -8.90 5.69 21.06
C LYS A 140 -9.33 4.71 22.16
N LEU A 141 -8.57 3.63 22.36
CA LEU A 141 -8.83 2.66 23.41
C LEU A 141 -8.61 3.26 24.80
N GLU A 142 -7.61 4.13 24.97
CA GLU A 142 -7.38 4.87 26.20
C GLU A 142 -8.53 5.84 26.48
N ALA A 143 -8.87 6.69 25.51
CA ALA A 143 -9.96 7.65 25.65
C ALA A 143 -11.29 7.00 26.01
N ALA A 144 -11.59 5.81 25.46
CA ALA A 144 -12.80 5.06 25.77
C ALA A 144 -12.85 4.48 27.20
N ARG A 145 -11.70 4.35 27.88
CA ARG A 145 -11.57 3.69 29.19
C ARG A 145 -11.15 4.63 30.31
N ARG A 146 -10.65 5.82 29.97
CA ARG A 146 -10.24 6.84 30.93
C ARG A 146 -11.44 7.21 31.81
N LYS A 147 -11.24 7.12 33.13
CA LYS A 147 -12.18 7.65 34.13
C LYS A 147 -11.50 8.84 34.79
N GLU A 148 -12.27 9.89 35.05
CA GLU A 148 -11.80 10.99 35.89
C GLU A 148 -11.92 10.60 37.37
N PRO A 149 -11.03 11.11 38.24
CA PRO A 149 -11.09 10.88 39.68
C PRO A 149 -12.39 11.33 40.33
#